data_AF-A0A530AAW5-F1
#
_entry.id   AF-A0A530AAW5-F1
#
_cell.length_a   1.000
_cell.length_b   1.000
_cell.length_c   1.000
_cell.angle_alpha   90.00
_cell.angle_beta   90.00
_cell.angle_gamma   90.00
#
_symmetry.space_group_name_H-M   'P 1'
#
loop_
_entity.id
_entity.type
_entity.pdbx_description
1 polymer ?
#
loop_
_entity_poly.entity_id
_entity_poly.type
_entity_poly.pdbx_seq_one_letter_code
_entity_poly.pdbx_strand_id
1 'polypeptide(L)'
;MRKQPRQARSIATVEAIIEAGAHVLSELGWAGFSTNKVAEAAGVSIGSLYQYFPDKLALVEAIRRRHFDHVLSVIREASAEEKPLRQFARELVRGMIGAHSIHPTLHQVLLD
;
A
#
# COMPACT_ATOMS: atom_id res chain seq x y z
N MET A 1 -0.64 13.76 2.65
CA MET A 1 0.69 13.92 3.27
C MET A 1 0.95 15.39 3.60
N ARG A 2 1.61 15.66 4.72
CA ARG A 2 1.98 17.01 5.19
C ARG A 2 3.42 17.40 4.84
N LYS A 3 4.36 16.46 4.92
CA LYS A 3 5.78 16.65 4.59
C LYS A 3 6.21 15.61 3.57
N GLN A 4 6.85 16.03 2.48
CA GLN A 4 7.50 15.10 1.55
C GLN A 4 8.90 14.74 2.06
N PRO A 5 9.21 13.45 2.23
CA PRO A 5 10.56 13.01 2.59
C PRO A 5 11.52 13.27 1.41
N ARG A 6 12.72 13.78 1.69
CA ARG A 6 13.77 14.04 0.67
C ARG A 6 15.07 13.31 0.94
N GLN A 7 15.31 12.93 2.20
CA GLN A 7 16.52 12.21 2.62
C GLN A 7 16.21 10.72 2.75
N ALA A 8 17.18 9.85 2.48
CA ALA A 8 17.02 8.39 2.51
C ALA A 8 16.34 7.89 3.79
N ARG A 9 16.72 8.40 4.96
CA ARG A 9 16.10 8.03 6.24
C ARG A 9 14.62 8.39 6.32
N SER A 10 14.25 9.60 5.86
CA SER A 10 12.85 10.03 5.85
C SER A 10 12.00 9.22 4.87
N ILE A 11 12.59 8.81 3.74
CA ILE A 11 11.92 7.94 2.75
C ILE A 11 11.67 6.57 3.38
N ALA A 12 12.69 5.94 3.95
CA ALA A 12 12.56 4.65 4.62
C ALA A 12 11.52 4.67 5.76
N THR A 13 11.43 5.79 6.50
CA THR A 13 10.41 5.97 7.54
C THR A 13 9.00 6.02 6.95
N VAL A 14 8.79 6.76 5.87
CA VAL A 14 7.48 6.85 5.19
C VAL A 14 7.09 5.50 4.59
N GLU A 15 8.06 4.78 4.01
CA GLU A 15 7.86 3.42 3.51
C GLU A 15 7.41 2.47 4.62
N ALA A 16 8.10 2.46 5.77
CA ALA A 16 7.74 1.63 6.92
C ALA A 16 6.34 1.95 7.46
N ILE A 17 5.95 3.23 7.51
CA ILE A 17 4.61 3.65 7.95
C ILE A 17 3.53 3.16 6.99
N ILE A 18 3.76 3.28 5.68
CA ILE A 18 2.78 2.84 4.67
C ILE A 18 2.63 1.32 4.70
N GLU A 19 3.73 0.58 4.81
CA GLU A 19 3.71 -0.88 4.86
C GLU A 19 3.01 -1.39 6.13
N ALA A 20 3.35 -0.85 7.30
CA ALA A 20 2.67 -1.18 8.55
C ALA A 20 1.18 -0.81 8.51
N GLY A 21 0.85 0.31 7.86
CA GLY A 21 -0.53 0.71 7.64
C GLY A 21 -1.30 -0.28 6.77
N ALA A 22 -0.71 -0.71 5.65
CA ALA A 22 -1.28 -1.73 4.78
C ALA A 22 -1.57 -3.02 5.55
N HIS A 23 -0.60 -3.48 6.36
CA HIS A 23 -0.76 -4.65 7.21
C HIS A 23 -1.89 -4.51 8.23
N VAL A 24 -1.92 -3.42 9.00
CA VAL A 24 -2.97 -3.17 10.00
C VAL A 24 -4.35 -3.08 9.36
N LEU A 25 -4.44 -2.47 8.17
CA LEU A 25 -5.70 -2.35 7.44
C LEU A 25 -6.17 -3.71 6.90
N SER A 26 -5.25 -4.54 6.43
CA SER A 26 -5.53 -5.91 5.97
C SER A 26 -6.03 -6.79 7.12
N GLU A 27 -5.34 -6.79 8.26
CA GLU A 27 -5.64 -7.67 9.40
C GLU A 27 -6.91 -7.25 10.15
N LEU A 28 -7.11 -5.94 10.35
CA LEU A 28 -8.12 -5.43 11.29
C LEU A 28 -9.27 -4.68 10.62
N GLY A 29 -9.19 -4.47 9.30
CA GLY A 29 -10.18 -3.71 8.53
C GLY A 29 -10.30 -2.24 8.98
N TRP A 30 -11.30 -1.56 8.42
CA TRP A 30 -11.48 -0.12 8.65
C TRP A 30 -11.76 0.24 10.12
N ALA A 31 -12.61 -0.55 10.77
CA ALA A 31 -13.01 -0.35 12.16
C ALA A 31 -11.83 -0.53 13.14
N GLY A 32 -10.94 -1.48 12.85
CA GLY A 32 -9.78 -1.78 13.68
C GLY A 32 -8.55 -0.90 13.44
N PHE A 33 -8.53 -0.15 12.32
CA PHE A 33 -7.40 0.69 11.92
C PHE A 33 -7.28 1.97 12.77
N SER A 34 -6.07 2.24 13.28
CA SER A 34 -5.75 3.50 13.96
C SER A 34 -4.28 3.91 13.73
N THR A 35 -3.99 5.21 13.77
CA THR A 35 -2.62 5.74 13.63
C THR A 35 -1.68 5.26 14.74
N ASN A 36 -2.19 4.99 15.94
CA ASN A 36 -1.40 4.44 17.05
C ASN A 36 -0.90 3.02 16.74
N LYS A 37 -1.79 2.13 16.29
CA LYS A 37 -1.42 0.76 15.89
C LYS A 37 -0.42 0.76 14.74
N VAL A 38 -0.57 1.67 13.78
CA VAL A 38 0.39 1.82 12.68
C VAL A 38 1.75 2.30 13.17
N ALA A 39 1.79 3.30 14.05
CA ALA A 39 3.05 3.79 14.61
C ALA A 39 3.81 2.70 15.37
N GLU A 40 3.09 1.91 16.16
CA GLU A 40 3.62 0.74 16.88
C GLU A 40 4.18 -0.31 15.90
N ALA A 41 3.37 -0.73 14.91
CA ALA A 41 3.79 -1.73 13.91
C ALA A 41 4.95 -1.25 13.03
N ALA A 42 5.04 0.06 12.75
CA ALA A 42 6.14 0.66 11.98
C ALA A 42 7.41 0.90 12.82
N GLY A 43 7.36 0.72 14.14
CA GLY A 43 8.49 1.02 15.03
C GLY A 43 8.85 2.51 15.08
N VAL A 44 7.87 3.41 14.91
CA VAL A 44 8.07 4.87 14.94
C VAL A 44 7.25 5.50 16.06
N SER A 45 7.65 6.69 16.53
CA SER A 45 6.80 7.44 17.45
C SER A 45 5.57 7.98 16.73
N ILE A 46 4.45 8.10 17.45
CA ILE A 46 3.22 8.69 16.92
C ILE A 46 3.43 10.11 16.39
N GLY A 47 4.29 10.89 17.06
CA GLY A 47 4.70 12.23 16.60
C GLY A 47 5.42 12.18 15.25
N SER A 48 6.29 11.20 15.02
CA SER A 48 6.97 11.01 13.73
C SER A 48 5.99 10.68 12.61
N LEU A 49 4.98 9.83 12.88
CA LEU A 49 3.92 9.53 11.92
C LEU A 49 3.16 10.81 11.54
N TYR A 50 2.73 11.60 12.52
CA TYR A 50 1.97 12.83 12.28
C TYR A 50 2.76 13.93 11.56
N GLN A 51 4.10 13.88 11.55
CA GLN A 51 4.91 14.77 10.71
C GLN A 51 4.66 14.52 9.21
N TYR A 52 4.35 13.28 8.81
CA TYR A 52 4.11 12.90 7.41
C TYR A 52 2.62 12.79 7.08
N PHE A 53 1.82 12.24 7.99
CA PHE A 53 0.40 11.97 7.78
C PHE A 53 -0.42 12.69 8.85
N PRO A 54 -1.08 13.82 8.53
CA PRO A 54 -1.76 14.63 9.52
C PRO A 54 -2.94 13.94 10.20
N ASP A 55 -3.51 12.92 9.55
CA ASP A 55 -4.66 12.17 10.04
C ASP A 55 -4.69 10.74 9.45
N LYS A 56 -5.64 9.93 9.95
CA LYS A 56 -5.88 8.55 9.52
C LYS A 56 -6.16 8.47 8.00
N LEU A 57 -6.95 9.39 7.47
CA LEU A 57 -7.39 9.38 6.07
C LEU A 57 -6.22 9.66 5.12
N ALA A 58 -5.33 10.60 5.48
CA ALA A 58 -4.15 10.94 4.70
C ALA A 58 -3.15 9.78 4.61
N LEU A 59 -3.06 8.95 5.65
CA LEU A 59 -2.28 7.71 5.63
C LEU A 59 -2.94 6.66 4.75
N VAL A 60 -4.25 6.44 4.90
CA VAL A 60 -5.01 5.47 4.12
C VAL A 60 -4.97 5.82 2.63
N GLU A 61 -5.07 7.09 2.27
CA GLU A 61 -4.93 7.54 0.88
C GLU A 61 -3.54 7.24 0.31
N ALA A 62 -2.47 7.31 1.12
CA ALA A 62 -1.14 6.95 0.67
C ALA A 62 -0.98 5.44 0.47
N ILE A 63 -1.55 4.63 1.38
CA ILE A 63 -1.63 3.17 1.24
C ILE A 63 -2.42 2.80 -0.02
N ARG A 64 -3.58 3.44 -0.22
CA ARG A 64 -4.45 3.25 -1.39
C ARG A 64 -3.70 3.53 -2.68
N ARG A 65 -3.03 4.68 -2.77
CA ARG A 65 -2.21 5.04 -3.94
C ARG A 65 -1.14 4.01 -4.22
N ARG A 66 -0.36 3.63 -3.20
CA ARG A 66 0.69 2.61 -3.34
C ARG A 66 0.14 1.30 -3.87
N HIS A 67 -0.97 0.82 -3.30
CA HIS A 67 -1.61 -0.43 -3.70
C HIS A 67 -2.08 -0.38 -5.15
N PHE A 68 -2.82 0.65 -5.54
CA PHE A 68 -3.32 0.76 -6.91
C PHE A 68 -2.23 1.05 -7.93
N ASP A 69 -1.17 1.79 -7.57
CA ASP A 69 -0.02 1.99 -8.45
C ASP A 69 0.67 0.66 -8.79
N HIS A 70 0.75 -0.26 -7.82
CA HIS A 70 1.27 -1.61 -8.04
C HIS A 70 0.33 -2.48 -8.88
N VAL A 71 -0.99 -2.46 -8.59
CA VAL A 71 -1.98 -3.18 -9.42
C VAL A 71 -1.96 -2.70 -10.87
N LEU A 72 -1.88 -1.38 -11.07
CA LEU A 72 -1.79 -0.78 -12.41
C LEU A 72 -0.45 -1.10 -13.09
N SER A 73 0.66 -1.21 -12.35
CA SER A 73 1.94 -1.63 -12.94
C SER A 73 1.86 -3.04 -13.50
N VAL A 74 1.25 -3.97 -12.75
CA VAL A 74 1.01 -5.35 -13.20
C VAL A 74 0.19 -5.38 -14.50
N ILE A 75 -0.89 -4.60 -14.58
CA ILE A 75 -1.72 -4.54 -15.80
C ILE A 75 -0.91 -3.98 -16.98
N ARG A 76 -0.14 -2.91 -16.74
CA ARG A 76 0.72 -2.30 -17.77
C ARG A 76 1.79 -3.27 -18.26
N GLU A 77 2.46 -3.97 -17.36
CA GLU A 77 3.50 -4.95 -17.68
C GLU A 77 2.93 -6.14 -18.48
N ALA A 78 1.78 -6.67 -18.07
CA ALA A 78 1.10 -7.73 -18.82
C ALA A 78 0.72 -7.28 -20.24
N SER A 79 0.38 -6.00 -20.41
CA SER A 79 -0.07 -5.39 -21.68
C SER A 79 1.05 -4.74 -22.50
N ALA A 80 2.31 -4.81 -22.07
CA ALA A 80 3.41 -4.04 -22.67
C ALA A 80 3.76 -4.46 -24.12
N GLU A 81 3.45 -5.69 -24.49
CA GLU A 81 3.78 -6.28 -25.78
C GLU A 81 2.57 -7.03 -26.35
N GLU A 82 2.45 -7.04 -27.68
CA GLU A 82 1.42 -7.84 -28.35
C GLU A 82 1.75 -9.33 -28.19
N LYS A 83 0.80 -10.10 -27.64
CA LYS A 83 0.97 -11.52 -27.32
C LYS A 83 -0.36 -12.26 -27.45
N PRO A 84 -0.34 -13.59 -27.68
CA PRO A 84 -1.58 -14.38 -27.72
C PRO A 84 -2.40 -14.21 -26.43
N LEU A 85 -3.73 -14.14 -26.55
CA LEU A 85 -4.65 -13.92 -25.41
C LEU A 85 -4.39 -14.86 -24.22
N ARG A 86 -4.08 -16.14 -24.50
CA ARG A 86 -3.76 -17.12 -23.45
C ARG A 86 -2.51 -16.75 -22.65
N GLN A 87 -1.50 -16.19 -23.31
CA GLN A 87 -0.28 -15.74 -22.66
C GLN A 87 -0.55 -14.49 -21.82
N PHE A 88 -1.23 -13.50 -22.40
CA PHE A 88 -1.68 -12.31 -21.69
C PHE A 88 -2.47 -12.66 -20.41
N ALA A 89 -3.50 -13.50 -20.54
CA ALA A 89 -4.33 -13.91 -19.40
C ALA A 89 -3.51 -14.60 -18.31
N ARG A 90 -2.54 -15.44 -18.68
CA ARG A 90 -1.66 -16.12 -17.72
C ARG A 90 -0.77 -15.14 -16.96
N GLU A 91 -0.15 -14.20 -17.66
CA GLU A 91 0.73 -13.19 -17.07
C GLU A 91 -0.05 -12.24 -16.17
N LEU A 92 -1.21 -11.76 -16.63
CA LEU A 92 -2.10 -10.91 -15.84
C LEU A 92 -2.57 -11.63 -14.56
N VAL A 93 -3.06 -12.87 -14.65
CA VAL A 93 -3.51 -13.63 -13.48
C VAL A 93 -2.37 -13.86 -12.49
N ARG A 94 -1.17 -14.23 -12.97
CA ARG A 94 0.00 -14.41 -12.09
C ARG A 94 0.42 -13.10 -11.41
N GLY A 95 0.46 -12.01 -12.16
CA GLY A 95 0.79 -10.70 -11.62
C GLY A 95 -0.26 -10.23 -10.59
N MET A 96 -1.55 -10.46 -10.86
CA MET A 96 -2.62 -10.12 -9.93
C MET A 96 -2.54 -10.96 -8.65
N ILE A 97 -2.27 -12.26 -8.75
CA ILE A 97 -2.02 -13.10 -7.57
C ILE A 97 -0.84 -12.54 -6.76
N GLY A 98 0.27 -12.17 -7.42
CA GLY A 98 1.43 -11.59 -6.76
C GLY A 98 1.13 -10.24 -6.07
N ALA A 99 0.39 -9.35 -6.74
CA ALA A 99 0.04 -8.04 -6.18
C ALA A 99 -0.89 -8.13 -4.97
N HIS A 100 -1.64 -9.22 -4.82
CA HIS A 100 -2.60 -9.42 -3.74
C HIS A 100 -2.10 -10.42 -2.67
N SER A 101 -0.98 -11.11 -2.88
CA SER A 101 -0.54 -12.15 -1.95
C SER A 101 0.09 -11.63 -0.66
N ILE A 102 0.60 -10.39 -0.65
CA ILE A 102 1.25 -9.79 0.52
C ILE A 102 0.21 -9.43 1.59
N HIS A 103 -0.86 -8.75 1.18
CA HIS A 103 -1.97 -8.32 2.06
C HIS A 103 -3.31 -8.73 1.41
N PRO A 104 -3.76 -9.98 1.57
CA PRO A 104 -4.86 -10.57 0.79
C PRO A 104 -6.20 -9.83 0.87
N THR A 105 -6.48 -9.20 2.01
CA THR A 105 -7.73 -8.46 2.26
C THR A 105 -7.60 -6.96 2.00
N LEU A 106 -6.39 -6.44 1.80
CA LEU A 106 -6.16 -5.00 1.63
C LEU A 106 -6.92 -4.42 0.44
N HIS A 107 -6.90 -5.11 -0.71
CA HIS A 107 -7.60 -4.63 -1.89
C HIS A 107 -9.11 -4.50 -1.67
N GLN A 108 -9.71 -5.48 -0.97
CA GLN A 108 -11.13 -5.44 -0.62
C GLN A 108 -11.43 -4.27 0.31
N VAL A 109 -10.66 -4.12 1.40
CA VAL A 109 -10.87 -3.05 2.40
C VAL A 109 -10.70 -1.65 1.80
N LEU A 110 -9.88 -1.50 0.75
CA LEU A 110 -9.68 -0.22 0.06
C LEU A 110 -10.80 0.13 -0.93
N LEU A 111 -11.69 -0.80 -1.25
CA LEU A 111 -12.83 -0.61 -2.15
C LEU A 111 -14.16 -0.39 -1.40
N ASP A 112 -14.22 -0.75 -0.11
CA ASP A 112 -15.35 -0.53 0.79
C ASP A 112 -15.45 0.94 1.29
#